data_AF-A0A6C0CW61-F1
#
_entry.id   AF-A0A6C0CW61-F1
#
_cell.length_a   1.000
_cell.length_b   1.000
_cell.length_c   1.000
_cell.angle_alpha   90.00
_cell.angle_beta   90.00
_cell.angle_gamma   90.00
#
_symmetry.space_group_name_H-M   'P 1'
#
loop_
_entity.id
_entity.type
_entity.pdbx_description
1 polymer ?
#
loop_
_entity_poly.entity_id
_entity_poly.type
_entity_poly.pdbx_seq_one_letter_code
_entity_poly.pdbx_strand_id
1 'polypeptide(L)'
;MDAYEILGVTRSTSLEKVRKQFKKLAMDVHPDKGGSDHLFQILKKSYVQVLQDIKNRESDKQFNELKSEHEQYKHQNSSKVNVQFANVDETEMMKRFHKVFDENKMKDEHSRGYGKKMVQQGGPREDISVEKTMNKFSIKKFNQEFNKTEPKNTKHLVKKYNPEPFVLSKTLPYTELGVDKVNDFSNHTESKNGLQYTDYMKAHTMNRLSKGSSKHIPKHKTIDDVERDRSNISFQMNEEELKKYTAFKMKQERKEKNRMKTLESKDQQIFNLYEKVNKSMLQYKQ
;
A
#
# COMPACT_ATOMS: atom_id res chain seq x y z
N MET A 1 -36.03 -1.58 21.19
CA MET A 1 -36.17 -0.11 21.23
C MET A 1 -35.28 0.45 20.14
N ASP A 2 -35.81 1.29 19.25
CA ASP A 2 -34.99 1.91 18.20
C ASP A 2 -34.00 2.91 18.84
N ALA A 3 -32.72 2.81 18.48
CA ALA A 3 -31.67 3.69 18.99
C ALA A 3 -31.93 5.17 18.65
N TYR A 4 -32.59 5.43 17.53
CA TYR A 4 -32.99 6.77 17.09
C TYR A 4 -34.11 7.35 17.96
N GLU A 5 -35.08 6.51 18.37
CA GLU A 5 -36.18 6.90 19.25
C GLU A 5 -35.70 7.19 20.66
N ILE A 6 -34.77 6.38 21.20
CA ILE A 6 -34.17 6.59 22.53
C ILE A 6 -33.46 7.95 22.61
N LEU A 7 -32.80 8.35 21.53
CA LEU A 7 -32.09 9.63 21.45
C LEU A 7 -33.00 10.79 21.04
N GLY A 8 -34.24 10.53 20.60
CA GLY A 8 -35.16 11.55 20.08
C GLY A 8 -34.63 12.24 18.82
N VAL A 9 -33.95 11.51 17.94
CA VAL A 9 -33.37 12.03 16.69
C VAL A 9 -33.86 11.25 15.48
N THR A 10 -34.08 11.93 14.35
CA THR A 10 -34.49 11.26 13.11
C THR A 10 -33.28 10.68 12.37
N ARG A 11 -33.50 9.68 11.52
CA ARG A 11 -32.43 9.02 10.75
C ARG A 11 -31.69 9.96 9.79
N SER A 12 -32.23 11.13 9.44
CA SER A 12 -31.62 12.14 8.57
C SER A 12 -30.80 13.21 9.31
N THR A 13 -30.62 13.08 10.63
CA THR A 13 -30.01 14.11 11.48
C THR A 13 -28.48 14.16 11.34
N SER A 14 -27.88 15.35 11.40
CA SER A 14 -26.42 15.55 11.37
C SER A 14 -25.73 15.10 12.66
N LEU A 15 -24.47 14.69 12.54
CA LEU A 15 -23.62 14.24 13.66
C LEU A 15 -23.60 15.23 14.84
N GLU A 16 -23.57 16.53 14.54
CA GLU A 16 -23.56 17.60 15.56
C GLU A 16 -24.84 17.63 16.39
N LYS A 17 -26.00 17.46 15.75
CA LYS A 17 -27.29 17.43 16.42
C LYS A 17 -27.42 16.19 17.30
N VAL A 18 -26.94 15.02 16.84
CA VAL A 18 -26.91 13.78 17.64
C VAL A 18 -26.03 13.96 18.89
N ARG A 19 -24.85 14.57 18.75
CA ARG A 19 -23.96 14.88 19.89
C ARG A 19 -24.59 15.83 20.90
N LYS A 20 -25.26 16.88 20.42
CA LYS A 20 -25.93 17.87 21.28
C LYS A 20 -27.08 17.23 22.06
N GLN A 21 -27.86 16.38 21.41
CA GLN A 21 -29.00 15.70 22.02
C GLN A 21 -28.55 14.64 23.03
N PHE A 22 -27.53 13.85 22.70
CA PHE A 22 -26.92 12.92 23.65
C PHE A 22 -26.39 13.65 24.88
N LYS A 23 -25.69 14.79 24.71
CA LYS A 23 -25.18 15.59 25.83
C LYS A 23 -26.30 16.07 26.75
N LYS A 24 -27.44 16.49 26.19
CA LYS A 24 -28.61 16.93 26.96
C LYS A 24 -29.18 15.78 27.79
N LEU A 25 -29.49 14.65 27.15
CA LEU A 25 -30.05 13.47 27.83
C LEU A 25 -29.08 12.88 28.85
N ALA A 26 -27.78 12.85 28.53
CA ALA A 26 -26.74 12.34 29.42
C ALA A 26 -26.60 13.17 30.69
N MET A 27 -26.93 14.47 30.68
CA MET A 27 -26.95 15.29 31.89
C MET A 27 -28.11 14.95 32.82
N ASP A 28 -29.25 14.54 32.27
CA ASP A 28 -30.46 14.23 33.02
C ASP A 28 -30.42 12.83 33.63
N VAL A 29 -29.86 11.84 32.90
CA VAL A 29 -29.79 10.45 33.36
C VAL A 29 -28.45 10.07 34.03
N HIS A 30 -27.57 11.03 34.28
CA HIS A 30 -26.25 10.73 34.86
C HIS A 30 -26.38 10.19 36.29
N PRO A 31 -25.73 9.07 36.66
CA PRO A 31 -25.83 8.50 38.00
C PRO A 31 -25.38 9.49 39.11
N ASP A 32 -24.31 10.25 38.89
CA ASP A 32 -23.85 11.27 39.86
C ASP A 32 -24.81 12.46 40.04
N LYS A 33 -25.79 12.64 39.14
CA LYS A 33 -26.80 13.71 39.22
C LYS A 33 -28.17 13.19 39.65
N GLY A 34 -28.25 11.96 40.15
CA GLY A 34 -29.51 11.33 40.60
C GLY A 34 -30.21 10.45 39.56
N GLY A 35 -29.54 10.12 38.44
CA GLY A 35 -30.05 9.21 37.42
C GLY A 35 -29.78 7.73 37.68
N SER A 36 -30.33 6.86 36.82
CA SER A 36 -30.09 5.40 36.87
C SER A 36 -28.94 4.99 35.96
N ASP A 37 -27.97 4.25 36.50
CA ASP A 37 -26.85 3.70 35.71
C ASP A 37 -27.33 2.83 34.54
N HIS A 38 -28.41 2.06 34.74
CA HIS A 38 -28.97 1.22 33.69
C HIS A 38 -29.52 2.05 32.50
N LEU A 39 -30.21 3.16 32.78
CA LEU A 39 -30.70 4.07 31.74
C LEU A 39 -29.55 4.76 31.01
N PHE A 40 -28.50 5.14 31.73
CA PHE A 40 -27.30 5.73 31.15
C PHE A 40 -26.57 4.76 30.22
N GLN A 41 -26.47 3.48 30.60
CA GLN A 41 -25.89 2.45 29.74
C GLN A 41 -26.70 2.22 28.46
N ILE A 42 -28.04 2.24 28.53
CA ILE A 42 -28.91 2.15 27.35
C ILE A 42 -28.69 3.35 26.42
N LEU A 43 -28.67 4.56 26.97
CA LEU A 43 -28.41 5.80 26.23
C LEU A 43 -27.03 5.80 25.54
N LYS A 44 -26.01 5.27 26.22
CA LYS A 44 -24.65 5.15 25.66
C LYS A 44 -24.61 4.14 24.51
N LYS A 45 -25.30 3.00 24.65
CA LYS A 45 -25.38 1.98 23.59
C LYS A 45 -26.11 2.52 22.36
N SER A 46 -27.25 3.20 22.54
CA SER A 46 -27.99 3.80 21.42
C SER A 46 -27.18 4.86 20.69
N TYR A 47 -26.41 5.69 21.42
CA TYR A 47 -25.52 6.67 20.81
C TYR A 47 -24.42 6.03 19.96
N VAL A 48 -23.76 4.98 20.45
CA VAL A 48 -22.75 4.25 19.67
C VAL A 48 -23.34 3.65 18.40
N GLN A 49 -24.55 3.09 18.49
CA GLN A 49 -25.23 2.50 17.34
C GLN A 49 -25.56 3.55 16.27
N VAL A 50 -26.14 4.70 16.65
CA VAL A 50 -26.45 5.79 15.71
C VAL A 50 -25.19 6.37 15.06
N LEU A 51 -24.09 6.49 15.81
CA LEU A 51 -22.80 6.91 15.25
C LEU A 51 -22.27 5.94 14.20
N GLN A 52 -22.35 4.64 14.47
CA GLN A 52 -21.91 3.62 13.54
C GLN A 52 -22.75 3.63 12.26
N ASP A 53 -24.07 3.79 12.37
CA ASP A 53 -24.97 3.86 11.23
C ASP A 53 -24.70 5.08 10.34
N ILE A 54 -24.41 6.25 10.93
CA ILE A 54 -24.05 7.46 10.18
C ILE A 54 -22.73 7.23 9.42
N LYS A 55 -21.73 6.64 10.08
CA LYS A 55 -20.43 6.35 9.48
C LYS A 55 -20.53 5.35 8.33
N ASN A 56 -21.35 4.30 8.49
CA ASN A 56 -21.58 3.29 7.44
C ASN A 56 -22.26 3.92 6.21
N ARG A 57 -23.20 4.85 6.40
CA ARG A 57 -23.82 5.56 5.26
C ARG A 57 -22.84 6.47 4.52
N GLU A 58 -21.89 7.07 5.22
CA GLU A 58 -20.83 7.85 4.58
C GLU A 58 -19.88 6.97 3.76
N SER A 59 -19.55 5.76 4.22
CA SER A 59 -18.76 4.81 3.42
C SER A 59 -19.54 4.23 2.24
N ASP A 60 -20.84 3.97 2.40
CA ASP A 60 -21.68 3.41 1.34
C ASP A 60 -21.92 4.39 0.19
N LYS A 61 -21.87 5.71 0.47
CA LYS A 61 -21.91 6.75 -0.58
C LYS A 61 -20.74 6.59 -1.54
N GLN A 62 -19.53 6.34 -1.04
CA GLN A 62 -18.34 6.15 -1.87
C GLN A 62 -18.50 4.93 -2.81
N PHE A 63 -19.09 3.84 -2.32
CA PHE A 63 -19.34 2.65 -3.15
C PHE A 63 -20.40 2.90 -4.23
N ASN A 64 -21.53 3.53 -3.86
CA ASN A 64 -22.61 3.80 -4.80
C ASN A 64 -22.21 4.84 -5.86
N GLU A 65 -21.42 5.83 -5.46
CA GLU A 65 -20.83 6.82 -6.36
C GLU A 65 -19.91 6.13 -7.38
N LEU A 66 -18.94 5.32 -6.92
CA LEU A 66 -18.09 4.52 -7.81
C LEU A 66 -18.89 3.63 -8.77
N LYS A 67 -19.97 3.01 -8.28
CA LYS A 67 -20.85 2.18 -9.12
C LYS A 67 -21.58 3.02 -10.16
N SER A 68 -22.10 4.17 -9.78
CA SER A 68 -22.81 5.07 -10.70
C SER A 68 -21.87 5.66 -11.75
N GLU A 69 -20.65 6.04 -11.38
CA GLU A 69 -19.60 6.50 -12.29
C GLU A 69 -19.19 5.40 -13.27
N HIS A 70 -19.07 4.15 -12.80
CA HIS A 70 -18.77 3.00 -13.65
C HIS A 70 -19.88 2.71 -14.68
N GLU A 71 -21.14 2.75 -14.27
CA GLU A 71 -22.26 2.58 -15.20
C GLU A 71 -22.34 3.74 -16.21
N GLN A 72 -22.11 4.98 -15.76
CA GLN A 72 -22.07 6.15 -16.65
C GLN A 72 -20.90 6.06 -17.64
N TYR A 73 -19.73 5.62 -17.20
CA TYR A 73 -18.57 5.39 -18.04
C TYR A 73 -18.84 4.30 -19.09
N LYS A 74 -19.52 3.20 -18.71
CA LYS A 74 -19.95 2.15 -19.66
C LYS A 74 -20.91 2.69 -20.71
N HIS A 75 -21.86 3.55 -20.33
CA HIS A 75 -22.82 4.12 -21.25
C HIS A 75 -22.21 5.17 -22.19
N GLN A 76 -21.25 5.97 -21.71
CA GLN A 76 -20.56 6.97 -22.54
C GLN A 76 -19.47 6.36 -23.42
N ASN A 77 -18.86 5.24 -23.00
CA ASN A 77 -17.82 4.52 -23.73
C ASN A 77 -18.32 3.18 -24.30
N SER A 78 -19.60 3.06 -24.66
CA SER A 78 -20.03 1.95 -25.52
C SER A 78 -19.25 2.07 -26.83
N SER A 79 -18.21 1.26 -26.92
CA SER A 79 -17.05 1.44 -27.77
C SER A 79 -17.39 1.67 -29.23
N LYS A 80 -16.49 2.37 -29.94
CA LYS A 80 -16.29 2.14 -31.38
C LYS A 80 -16.01 0.66 -31.58
N VAL A 81 -17.06 -0.11 -31.85
CA VAL A 81 -16.93 -1.54 -32.16
C VAL A 81 -16.21 -1.60 -33.50
N ASN A 82 -15.10 -2.34 -33.55
CA ASN A 82 -14.44 -2.63 -34.80
C ASN A 82 -15.46 -3.37 -35.70
N VAL A 83 -15.80 -2.77 -36.83
CA VAL A 83 -16.87 -3.18 -37.76
C VAL A 83 -16.73 -4.65 -38.21
N GLN A 84 -15.55 -5.23 -38.05
CA GLN A 84 -15.20 -6.61 -38.40
C GLN A 84 -15.65 -7.67 -37.38
N PHE A 85 -16.13 -7.28 -36.19
CA PHE A 85 -16.62 -8.21 -35.15
C PHE A 85 -18.12 -8.07 -34.85
N ALA A 86 -18.85 -7.29 -35.65
CA ALA A 86 -20.26 -6.99 -35.41
C ALA A 86 -21.20 -8.22 -35.44
N ASN A 87 -20.78 -9.32 -36.07
CA ASN A 87 -21.60 -10.53 -36.27
C ASN A 87 -21.06 -11.79 -35.54
N VAL A 88 -20.08 -11.64 -34.64
CA VAL A 88 -19.51 -12.78 -33.88
C VAL A 88 -20.15 -12.84 -32.50
N ASP A 89 -20.60 -14.02 -32.08
CA ASP A 89 -21.10 -14.24 -30.72
C ASP A 89 -20.06 -13.78 -29.68
N GLU A 90 -20.49 -13.01 -28.69
CA GLU A 90 -19.61 -12.37 -27.70
C GLU A 90 -18.78 -13.41 -26.95
N THR A 91 -19.34 -14.59 -26.70
CA THR A 91 -18.63 -15.67 -26.01
C THR A 91 -17.52 -16.28 -26.86
N GLU A 92 -17.74 -16.36 -28.18
CA GLU A 92 -16.76 -16.90 -29.12
C GLU A 92 -15.66 -15.89 -29.43
N MET A 93 -16.02 -14.60 -29.56
CA MET A 93 -15.07 -13.50 -29.65
C MET A 93 -14.15 -13.46 -28.42
N MET A 94 -14.71 -13.57 -27.21
CA MET A 94 -13.93 -13.56 -25.97
C MET A 94 -12.96 -14.74 -25.91
N LYS A 95 -13.38 -15.96 -26.31
CA LYS A 95 -12.47 -17.12 -26.37
C LYS A 95 -11.33 -16.90 -27.36
N ARG A 96 -11.62 -16.37 -28.55
CA ARG A 96 -10.60 -16.04 -29.56
C ARG A 96 -9.66 -14.94 -29.08
N PHE A 97 -10.20 -13.90 -28.45
CA PHE A 97 -9.42 -12.81 -27.86
C PHE A 97 -8.49 -13.32 -26.76
N HIS A 98 -9.00 -14.09 -25.79
CA HIS A 98 -8.16 -14.65 -24.73
C HIS A 98 -7.04 -15.52 -25.30
N LYS A 99 -7.34 -16.35 -26.30
CA LYS A 99 -6.32 -17.16 -26.98
C LYS A 99 -5.25 -16.29 -27.64
N VAL A 100 -5.65 -15.33 -28.48
CA VAL A 100 -4.71 -14.42 -29.15
C VAL A 100 -3.93 -13.58 -28.14
N PHE A 101 -4.57 -13.13 -27.07
CA PHE A 101 -3.94 -12.37 -26.00
C PHE A 101 -2.91 -13.23 -25.27
N ASP A 102 -3.27 -14.41 -24.78
CA ASP A 102 -2.38 -15.29 -24.03
C ASP A 102 -1.18 -15.75 -24.88
N GLU A 103 -1.39 -16.00 -26.17
CA GLU A 103 -0.33 -16.35 -27.12
C GLU A 103 0.64 -15.18 -27.41
N ASN A 104 0.15 -13.94 -27.36
CA ASN A 104 0.92 -12.74 -27.69
C ASN A 104 1.27 -11.88 -26.45
N LYS A 105 0.90 -12.31 -25.25
CA LYS A 105 1.13 -11.56 -24.01
C LYS A 105 2.61 -11.52 -23.70
N MET A 106 3.18 -10.32 -23.71
CA MET A 106 4.55 -10.11 -23.27
C MET A 106 4.63 -10.18 -21.74
N LYS A 107 5.74 -10.74 -21.26
CA LYS A 107 6.04 -10.76 -19.82
C LYS A 107 6.44 -9.36 -19.38
N ASP A 108 5.67 -8.81 -18.47
CA ASP A 108 5.96 -7.55 -17.79
C ASP A 108 7.00 -7.75 -16.67
N GLU A 109 7.73 -6.69 -16.32
CA GLU A 109 8.70 -6.58 -15.24
C GLU A 109 8.16 -7.12 -13.91
N HIS A 110 6.87 -6.92 -13.67
CA HIS A 110 6.17 -7.31 -12.45
C HIS A 110 5.55 -8.72 -12.52
N SER A 111 5.63 -9.41 -13.67
CA SER A 111 4.93 -10.70 -13.90
C SER A 111 5.44 -11.87 -13.08
N ARG A 112 6.65 -11.81 -12.51
CA ARG A 112 7.27 -12.96 -11.82
C ARG A 112 6.71 -13.19 -10.40
N GLY A 113 6.44 -12.10 -9.67
CA GLY A 113 5.97 -12.12 -8.28
C GLY A 113 6.75 -13.08 -7.36
N TYR A 114 6.07 -13.56 -6.31
CA TYR A 114 6.60 -14.53 -5.34
C TYR A 114 6.00 -15.93 -5.44
N GLY A 115 5.26 -16.24 -6.51
CA GLY A 115 4.55 -17.51 -6.65
C GLY A 115 5.43 -18.75 -6.46
N LYS A 116 6.71 -18.71 -6.88
CA LYS A 116 7.66 -19.82 -6.65
C LYS A 116 8.07 -20.02 -5.19
N LYS A 117 7.99 -18.97 -4.38
CA LYS A 117 8.37 -18.97 -2.95
C LYS A 117 7.16 -19.18 -2.04
N MET A 118 5.95 -18.97 -2.56
CA MET A 118 4.72 -19.28 -1.86
C MET A 118 4.47 -20.79 -1.96
N VAL A 119 4.06 -21.40 -0.85
CA VAL A 119 3.68 -22.82 -0.84
C VAL A 119 2.47 -22.98 -1.77
N GLN A 120 2.56 -23.89 -2.74
CA GLN A 120 1.39 -24.26 -3.54
C GLN A 120 0.34 -24.84 -2.60
N GLN A 121 -0.91 -24.39 -2.69
CA GLN A 121 -1.96 -24.85 -1.78
C GLN A 121 -2.10 -26.38 -1.89
N GLY A 122 -1.58 -27.09 -0.89
CA GLY A 122 -1.53 -28.55 -0.84
C GLY A 122 -2.55 -29.16 0.11
N GLY A 123 -3.58 -28.41 0.50
CA GLY A 123 -4.63 -28.89 1.42
C GLY A 123 -5.38 -27.74 2.11
N PRO A 124 -6.35 -28.08 2.99
CA PRO A 124 -6.97 -27.12 3.91
C PRO A 124 -5.88 -26.41 4.69
N ARG A 125 -5.99 -25.08 4.81
CA ARG A 125 -5.07 -24.27 5.62
C ARG A 125 -5.07 -24.85 7.04
N GLU A 126 -3.93 -25.35 7.50
CA GLU A 126 -3.80 -25.76 8.90
C GLU A 126 -4.16 -24.58 9.80
N ASP A 127 -5.09 -24.81 10.74
CA ASP A 127 -5.45 -23.79 11.71
C ASP A 127 -4.21 -23.40 12.50
N ILE A 128 -3.89 -22.11 12.47
CA ILE A 128 -2.77 -21.59 13.25
C ILE A 128 -3.19 -21.69 14.72
N SER A 129 -2.60 -22.62 15.48
CA SER A 129 -2.80 -22.73 16.93
C SER A 129 -2.13 -21.54 17.63
N VAL A 130 -2.74 -20.35 17.53
CA VAL A 130 -2.29 -19.17 18.28
C VAL A 130 -2.76 -19.34 19.71
N GLU A 131 -1.83 -19.69 20.60
CA GLU A 131 -2.11 -19.73 22.03
C GLU A 131 -2.60 -18.36 22.49
N LYS A 132 -3.70 -18.35 23.25
CA LYS A 132 -4.27 -17.12 23.79
C LYS A 132 -3.38 -16.62 24.93
N THR A 133 -2.36 -15.85 24.59
CA THR A 133 -1.38 -15.30 25.54
C THR A 133 -1.99 -14.27 26.49
N MET A 134 -3.14 -13.67 26.15
CA MET A 134 -3.79 -12.66 26.98
C MET A 134 -5.28 -12.94 27.27
N ASN A 135 -5.64 -12.93 28.56
CA ASN A 135 -7.02 -13.07 29.03
C ASN A 135 -7.86 -11.78 28.89
N LYS A 136 -7.23 -10.60 28.99
CA LYS A 136 -7.86 -9.29 28.83
C LYS A 136 -6.90 -8.30 28.17
N PHE A 137 -7.36 -7.58 27.16
CA PHE A 137 -6.54 -6.65 26.40
C PHE A 137 -6.08 -5.46 27.26
N SER A 138 -4.78 -5.19 27.26
CA SER A 138 -4.16 -3.99 27.81
C SER A 138 -2.95 -3.62 26.96
N ILE A 139 -2.84 -2.37 26.54
CA ILE A 139 -1.74 -1.88 25.68
C ILE A 139 -0.37 -2.17 26.30
N LYS A 140 -0.24 -2.06 27.63
CA LYS A 140 1.02 -2.32 28.34
C LYS A 140 1.39 -3.81 28.30
N LYS A 141 0.44 -4.70 28.59
CA LYS A 141 0.65 -6.16 28.55
C LYS A 141 0.91 -6.64 27.13
N PHE A 142 0.15 -6.12 26.16
CA PHE A 142 0.38 -6.38 24.73
C PHE A 142 1.81 -6.03 24.33
N ASN A 143 2.27 -4.81 24.61
CA ASN A 143 3.62 -4.40 24.24
C ASN A 143 4.70 -5.25 24.93
N GLN A 144 4.50 -5.65 26.19
CA GLN A 144 5.43 -6.52 26.91
C GLN A 144 5.51 -7.91 26.28
N GLU A 145 4.38 -8.54 25.98
CA GLU A 145 4.30 -9.87 25.37
C GLU A 145 4.82 -9.86 23.92
N PHE A 146 4.43 -8.85 23.16
CA PHE A 146 4.88 -8.62 21.79
C PHE A 146 6.40 -8.44 21.70
N ASN A 147 7.00 -7.65 22.60
CA ASN A 147 8.45 -7.44 22.63
C ASN A 147 9.22 -8.70 23.07
N LYS A 148 8.63 -9.60 23.87
CA LYS A 148 9.27 -10.89 24.24
C LYS A 148 9.43 -11.83 23.05
N THR A 149 8.50 -11.79 22.11
CA THR A 149 8.51 -12.63 20.89
C THR A 149 9.44 -12.10 19.80
N GLU A 150 10.19 -11.01 20.04
CA GLU A 150 11.11 -10.47 19.03
C GLU A 150 12.26 -11.46 18.73
N PRO A 151 12.43 -11.89 17.47
CA PRO A 151 13.63 -12.62 17.07
C PRO A 151 14.84 -11.68 17.23
N LYS A 152 15.70 -11.98 18.21
CA LYS A 152 16.95 -11.27 18.44
C LYS A 152 17.93 -11.57 17.30
N ASN A 153 17.76 -10.94 16.14
CA ASN A 153 18.77 -10.99 15.09
C ASN A 153 19.95 -10.11 15.52
N THR A 154 20.92 -10.71 16.21
CA THR A 154 22.10 -10.05 16.80
C THR A 154 23.18 -9.66 15.77
N LYS A 155 23.03 -10.05 14.50
CA LYS A 155 24.00 -9.75 13.43
C LYS A 155 23.65 -8.46 12.71
N HIS A 156 23.67 -7.34 13.43
CA HIS A 156 23.64 -6.02 12.78
C HIS A 156 25.01 -5.72 12.19
N LEU A 157 25.24 -6.13 10.94
CA LEU A 157 26.35 -5.61 10.14
C LEU A 157 26.09 -4.11 9.93
N VAL A 158 26.76 -3.26 10.71
CA VAL A 158 26.81 -1.83 10.47
C VAL A 158 27.63 -1.61 9.21
N LYS A 159 27.00 -1.71 8.05
CA LYS A 159 27.64 -1.32 6.79
C LYS A 159 27.68 0.20 6.74
N LYS A 160 28.90 0.74 6.82
CA LYS A 160 29.17 2.16 6.56
C LYS A 160 29.06 2.36 5.04
N TYR A 161 27.96 2.96 4.60
CA TYR A 161 27.71 3.28 3.19
C TYR A 161 27.99 4.76 2.94
N ASN A 162 28.47 5.08 1.74
CA ASN A 162 28.38 6.43 1.22
C ASN A 162 26.89 6.78 1.05
N PRO A 163 26.49 8.03 1.29
CA PRO A 163 25.09 8.44 1.12
C PRO A 163 24.66 8.16 -0.32
N GLU A 164 23.66 7.30 -0.49
CA GLU A 164 23.03 7.05 -1.78
C GLU A 164 21.98 8.15 -2.04
N PRO A 165 21.77 8.56 -3.31
CA PRO A 165 20.71 9.50 -3.63
C PRO A 165 19.37 8.94 -3.18
N PHE A 166 18.61 9.76 -2.44
CA PHE A 166 17.26 9.43 -2.00
C PHE A 166 16.24 10.17 -2.84
N VAL A 167 15.09 9.54 -3.08
CA VAL A 167 13.99 10.15 -3.82
C VAL A 167 13.41 11.30 -2.99
N LEU A 168 13.62 12.53 -3.44
CA LEU A 168 13.18 13.74 -2.72
C LEU A 168 11.64 13.85 -2.61
N SER A 169 10.92 13.40 -3.65
CA SER A 169 9.46 13.44 -3.68
C SER A 169 8.88 12.06 -3.38
N LYS A 170 8.33 11.90 -2.18
CA LYS A 170 7.53 10.71 -1.81
C LYS A 170 6.06 10.85 -2.20
N THR A 171 5.65 11.98 -2.78
CA THR A 171 4.25 12.24 -3.13
C THR A 171 3.94 11.83 -4.57
N LEU A 172 4.94 11.80 -5.44
CA LEU A 172 4.76 11.48 -6.85
C LEU A 172 4.99 9.98 -7.10
N PRO A 173 3.98 9.23 -7.59
CA PRO A 173 4.20 7.88 -8.07
C PRO A 173 5.04 7.95 -9.35
N TYR A 174 6.07 7.12 -9.42
CA TYR A 174 6.88 6.95 -10.62
C TYR A 174 7.24 5.47 -10.79
N THR A 175 7.65 5.09 -11.99
CA THR A 175 8.15 3.75 -12.30
C THR A 175 9.39 3.89 -13.15
N GLU A 176 10.45 3.17 -12.78
CA GLU A 176 11.68 3.16 -13.56
C GLU A 176 11.52 2.28 -14.80
N LEU A 177 11.74 2.86 -15.98
CA LEU A 177 11.65 2.13 -17.25
C LEU A 177 12.91 1.30 -17.51
N GLY A 178 12.78 0.20 -18.25
CA GLY A 178 13.92 -0.63 -18.64
C GLY A 178 14.52 -1.44 -17.49
N VAL A 179 13.84 -1.51 -16.35
CA VAL A 179 14.21 -2.41 -15.27
C VAL A 179 14.05 -3.85 -15.75
N ASP A 180 15.04 -4.70 -15.48
CA ASP A 180 14.99 -6.11 -15.86
C ASP A 180 13.99 -6.87 -14.97
N LYS A 181 14.11 -6.72 -13.64
CA LYS A 181 13.27 -7.41 -12.65
C LYS A 181 13.02 -6.54 -11.43
N VAL A 182 11.75 -6.37 -11.07
CA VAL A 182 11.36 -5.72 -9.81
C VAL A 182 11.39 -6.75 -8.69
N ASN A 183 12.17 -6.46 -7.65
CA ASN A 183 12.35 -7.33 -6.48
C ASN A 183 11.73 -6.76 -5.20
N ASP A 184 11.33 -5.48 -5.21
CA ASP A 184 10.69 -4.79 -4.10
C ASP A 184 9.39 -4.17 -4.63
N PHE A 185 8.25 -4.73 -4.22
CA PHE A 185 6.92 -4.22 -4.57
C PHE A 185 6.35 -3.32 -3.46
N SER A 186 7.18 -2.77 -2.58
CA SER A 186 6.71 -1.86 -1.53
C SER A 186 6.30 -0.51 -2.10
N ASN A 187 5.27 0.10 -1.52
CA ASN A 187 4.92 1.49 -1.76
C ASN A 187 5.10 2.31 -0.48
N HIS A 188 5.98 3.31 -0.58
CA HIS A 188 6.28 4.25 0.50
C HIS A 188 5.80 5.67 0.16
N THR A 189 4.92 5.82 -0.82
CA THR A 189 4.39 7.12 -1.18
C THR A 189 3.55 7.68 -0.03
N GLU A 190 3.85 8.91 0.36
CA GLU A 190 3.19 9.63 1.46
C GLU A 190 2.02 10.43 0.87
N SER A 191 1.03 9.73 0.31
CA SER A 191 -0.23 10.35 -0.10
C SER A 191 -1.20 10.39 1.08
N LYS A 192 -1.91 11.52 1.27
CA LYS A 192 -2.87 11.71 2.38
C LYS A 192 -3.93 10.61 2.48
N ASN A 193 -4.25 9.96 1.36
CA ASN A 193 -5.22 8.88 1.26
C ASN A 193 -4.62 7.55 0.74
N GLY A 194 -3.29 7.48 0.55
CA GLY A 194 -2.63 6.29 0.00
C GLY A 194 -2.27 5.29 1.08
N LEU A 195 -2.67 4.03 0.90
CA LEU A 195 -2.21 2.93 1.77
C LEU A 195 -0.73 2.66 1.50
N GLN A 196 0.10 2.83 2.52
CA GLN A 196 1.48 2.36 2.49
C GLN A 196 1.50 0.85 2.64
N TYR A 197 2.26 0.16 1.80
CA TYR A 197 2.43 -1.27 1.88
C TYR A 197 3.89 -1.65 1.69
N THR A 198 4.29 -2.71 2.38
CA THR A 198 5.64 -3.26 2.25
C THR A 198 5.55 -4.57 1.52
N ASP A 199 6.53 -4.77 0.64
CA ASP A 199 6.74 -6.00 -0.07
C ASP A 199 6.75 -7.22 0.85
N TYR A 200 6.11 -8.32 0.42
CA TYR A 200 5.97 -9.55 1.20
C TYR A 200 7.33 -10.12 1.65
N MET A 201 8.29 -10.23 0.74
CA MET A 201 9.60 -10.78 1.09
C MET A 201 10.36 -9.83 1.99
N LYS A 202 10.25 -8.53 1.75
CA LYS A 202 10.86 -7.49 2.59
C LYS A 202 10.29 -7.50 4.01
N ALA A 203 8.98 -7.63 4.16
CA ALA A 203 8.31 -7.72 5.46
C ALA A 203 8.76 -8.95 6.28
N HIS A 204 9.04 -10.08 5.60
CA HIS A 204 9.53 -11.29 6.26
C HIS A 204 11.05 -11.30 6.53
N THR A 205 11.83 -10.56 5.74
CA THR A 205 13.30 -10.54 5.85
C THR A 205 13.85 -9.39 6.67
N MET A 206 13.16 -8.24 6.68
CA MET A 206 13.56 -7.10 7.48
C MET A 206 13.24 -7.37 8.94
N ASN A 207 14.24 -7.14 9.81
CA ASN A 207 13.99 -7.05 11.24
C ASN A 207 13.01 -5.89 11.48
N ARG A 208 12.10 -6.08 12.44
CA ARG A 208 11.29 -4.97 12.95
C ARG A 208 12.23 -3.84 13.38
N LEU A 209 11.86 -2.60 13.01
CA LEU A 209 12.57 -1.40 13.44
C LEU A 209 12.62 -1.40 14.96
N SER A 210 13.76 -1.79 15.54
CA SER A 210 13.93 -1.80 16.98
C SER A 210 13.79 -0.37 17.47
N LYS A 211 12.82 -0.14 18.35
CA LYS A 211 12.56 1.18 18.98
C LYS A 211 13.80 1.78 19.66
N GLY A 212 14.82 0.96 19.94
CA GLY A 212 16.06 1.35 20.61
C GLY A 212 17.24 1.73 19.71
N SER A 213 17.11 1.69 18.38
CA SER A 213 18.22 2.03 17.45
C SER A 213 18.15 3.44 16.87
N SER A 214 17.25 4.29 17.37
CA SER A 214 17.31 5.73 17.08
C SER A 214 18.54 6.28 17.79
N LYS A 215 19.68 6.27 17.08
CA LYS A 215 20.88 6.97 17.51
C LYS A 215 20.47 8.43 17.77
N HIS A 216 20.82 8.94 18.94
CA HIS A 216 20.60 10.34 19.28
C HIS A 216 21.27 11.20 18.21
N ILE A 217 20.48 11.81 17.33
CA ILE A 217 20.99 12.79 16.37
C ILE A 217 21.29 14.05 17.19
N PRO A 218 22.56 14.46 17.35
CA PRO A 218 22.90 15.67 18.09
C PRO A 218 22.16 16.86 17.46
N LYS A 219 21.45 17.63 18.29
CA LYS A 219 20.78 18.85 17.87
C LYS A 219 21.74 20.00 18.09
N HIS A 220 22.28 20.55 17.01
CA HIS A 220 23.10 21.76 17.07
C HIS A 220 22.21 22.99 17.11
N LYS A 221 22.53 23.96 17.97
CA LYS A 221 21.79 25.24 18.06
C LYS A 221 22.47 26.34 17.26
N THR A 222 23.80 26.27 17.12
CA THR A 222 24.62 27.29 16.47
C THR A 222 25.47 26.68 15.35
N ILE A 223 25.82 27.48 14.34
CA ILE A 223 26.76 27.08 13.27
C ILE A 223 28.09 26.57 13.86
N ASP A 224 28.63 27.25 14.88
CA ASP A 224 29.90 26.88 15.53
C ASP A 224 29.91 25.48 16.16
N ASP A 225 28.75 24.98 16.60
CA ASP A 225 28.62 23.62 17.13
C ASP A 225 28.73 22.59 15.99
N VAL A 226 28.18 22.93 14.82
CA VAL A 226 28.27 22.10 13.60
C VAL A 226 29.71 22.09 13.08
N GLU A 227 30.37 23.24 13.08
CA GLU A 227 31.77 23.37 12.63
C GLU A 227 32.73 22.60 13.53
N ARG A 228 32.56 22.69 14.86
CA ARG A 228 33.36 21.91 15.82
C ARG A 228 33.17 20.41 15.63
N ASP A 229 31.94 19.93 15.47
CA ASP A 229 31.68 18.50 15.24
C ASP A 229 32.22 18.00 13.89
N ARG A 230 32.26 18.89 12.88
CA ARG A 230 32.77 18.56 11.53
C ARG A 230 34.27 18.80 11.36
N SER A 231 34.94 19.46 12.30
CA SER A 231 36.37 19.79 12.21
C SER A 231 37.29 18.58 12.02
N ASN A 232 36.87 17.41 12.54
CA ASN A 232 37.61 16.14 12.41
C ASN A 232 37.30 15.37 11.11
N ILE A 233 36.47 15.92 10.20
CA ILE A 233 36.09 15.26 8.96
C ILE A 233 36.97 15.77 7.82
N SER A 234 37.77 14.88 7.25
CA SER A 234 38.49 15.17 6.00
C SER A 234 37.55 15.07 4.80
N PHE A 235 37.63 16.05 3.90
CA PHE A 235 36.89 16.06 2.63
C PHE A 235 37.66 15.41 1.48
N GLN A 236 38.91 15.01 1.70
CA GLN A 236 39.73 14.32 0.70
C GLN A 236 39.62 12.81 0.91
N MET A 237 39.19 12.10 -0.14
CA MET A 237 39.13 10.64 -0.13
C MET A 237 40.54 10.06 -0.08
N ASN A 238 40.75 9.06 0.77
CA ASN A 238 41.98 8.29 0.75
C ASN A 238 42.06 7.42 -0.53
N GLU A 239 43.24 6.90 -0.89
CA GLU A 239 43.43 6.12 -2.13
C GLU A 239 42.48 4.89 -2.21
N GLU A 240 42.28 4.20 -1.09
CA GLU A 240 41.33 3.09 -1.02
C GLU A 240 39.87 3.52 -1.21
N GLU A 241 39.49 4.68 -0.66
CA GLU A 241 38.15 5.23 -0.77
C GLU A 241 37.88 5.69 -2.21
N LEU A 242 38.89 6.30 -2.86
CA LEU A 242 38.84 6.68 -4.26
C LEU A 242 38.65 5.46 -5.17
N LYS A 243 39.37 4.35 -4.92
CA LYS A 243 39.18 3.08 -5.63
C LYS A 243 37.76 2.52 -5.44
N LYS A 244 37.22 2.54 -4.22
CA LYS A 244 35.84 2.10 -3.93
C LYS A 244 34.81 2.99 -4.62
N TYR A 245 35.02 4.31 -4.61
CA TYR A 245 34.14 5.28 -5.25
C TYR A 245 34.13 5.14 -6.78
N THR A 246 35.30 5.02 -7.41
CA THR A 246 35.40 4.82 -8.87
C THR A 246 34.76 3.50 -9.30
N ALA A 247 35.01 2.41 -8.56
CA ALA A 247 34.35 1.12 -8.80
C ALA A 247 32.82 1.20 -8.64
N PHE A 248 32.32 1.92 -7.64
CA PHE A 248 30.89 2.17 -7.46
C PHE A 248 30.30 2.95 -8.64
N LYS A 249 30.97 4.03 -9.07
CA LYS A 249 30.54 4.85 -10.21
C LYS A 249 30.47 4.02 -11.51
N MET A 250 31.53 3.28 -11.82
CA MET A 250 31.55 2.37 -12.98
C MET A 250 30.44 1.32 -12.93
N LYS A 251 30.13 0.80 -11.73
CA LYS A 251 29.01 -0.13 -11.54
C LYS A 251 27.66 0.52 -11.83
N GLN A 252 27.45 1.77 -11.44
CA GLN A 252 26.23 2.51 -11.74
C GLN A 252 26.10 2.80 -13.24
N GLU A 253 27.18 3.26 -13.89
CA GLU A 253 27.20 3.50 -15.34
C GLU A 253 26.91 2.22 -16.13
N ARG A 254 27.49 1.08 -15.71
CA ARG A 254 27.20 -0.22 -16.32
C ARG A 254 25.74 -0.64 -16.14
N LYS A 255 25.16 -0.42 -14.96
CA LYS A 255 23.74 -0.69 -14.70
C LYS A 255 22.86 0.17 -15.59
N GLU A 256 23.16 1.46 -15.71
CA GLU A 256 22.38 2.38 -16.55
C GLU A 256 22.48 2.02 -18.03
N LYS A 257 23.67 1.68 -18.53
CA LYS A 257 23.86 1.19 -19.89
C LYS A 257 23.06 -0.09 -20.16
N ASN A 258 23.01 -1.00 -19.19
CA ASN A 258 22.21 -2.22 -19.30
C ASN A 258 20.71 -1.91 -19.30
N ARG A 259 20.24 -0.99 -18.44
CA ARG A 259 18.84 -0.54 -18.38
C ARG A 259 18.38 0.02 -19.73
N MET A 260 19.20 0.88 -20.34
CA MET A 260 18.92 1.44 -21.67
C MET A 260 18.85 0.37 -22.76
N LYS A 261 19.77 -0.61 -22.75
CA LYS A 261 19.71 -1.75 -23.69
C LYS A 261 18.48 -2.61 -23.50
N THR A 262 18.07 -2.86 -22.26
CA THR A 262 16.85 -3.62 -21.96
C THR A 262 15.61 -2.87 -22.45
N LEU A 263 15.57 -1.54 -22.27
CA LEU A 263 14.50 -0.70 -22.78
C LEU A 263 14.41 -0.78 -24.31
N GLU A 264 15.54 -0.57 -25.01
CA GLU A 264 15.61 -0.65 -26.47
C GLU A 264 15.18 -2.03 -27.00
N SER A 265 15.65 -3.11 -26.37
CA SER A 265 15.26 -4.47 -26.75
C SER A 265 13.77 -4.73 -26.54
N LYS A 266 13.16 -4.15 -25.49
CA LYS A 266 11.72 -4.27 -25.23
C LYS A 266 10.92 -3.50 -26.27
N ASP A 267 11.32 -2.28 -26.60
CA ASP A 267 10.65 -1.47 -27.63
C ASP A 267 10.65 -2.18 -28.98
N GLN A 268 11.78 -2.79 -29.36
CA GLN A 268 11.87 -3.62 -30.57
C GLN A 268 10.94 -4.85 -30.52
N GLN A 269 10.83 -5.52 -29.37
CA GLN A 269 9.92 -6.65 -29.20
C GLN A 269 8.45 -6.21 -29.30
N ILE A 270 8.09 -5.08 -28.67
CA ILE A 270 6.74 -4.49 -28.77
C ILE A 270 6.42 -4.18 -30.23
N PHE A 271 7.35 -3.55 -30.94
CA PHE A 271 7.17 -3.20 -32.35
C PHE A 271 6.95 -4.44 -33.24
N ASN A 272 7.81 -5.45 -33.11
CA ASN A 272 7.68 -6.69 -33.87
C ASN A 272 6.38 -7.45 -33.55
N LEU A 273 5.97 -7.46 -32.28
CA LEU A 273 4.72 -8.07 -31.86
C LEU A 273 3.52 -7.32 -32.45
N TYR A 274 3.54 -5.99 -32.39
CA TYR A 274 2.51 -5.15 -33.00
C TYR A 274 2.39 -5.43 -34.50
N GLU A 275 3.50 -5.47 -35.24
CA GLU A 275 3.47 -5.83 -36.66
C GLU A 275 2.87 -7.21 -36.90
N LYS A 276 3.28 -8.21 -36.12
CA LYS A 276 2.79 -9.59 -36.25
C LYS A 276 1.29 -9.67 -36.03
N VAL A 277 0.79 -9.10 -34.93
CA VAL A 277 -0.63 -9.10 -34.58
C VAL A 277 -1.43 -8.30 -35.62
N ASN A 278 -0.93 -7.13 -36.03
CA ASN A 278 -1.59 -6.30 -37.04
C ASN A 278 -1.68 -7.04 -38.39
N LYS A 279 -0.60 -7.70 -38.83
CA LYS A 279 -0.60 -8.53 -40.06
C LYS A 279 -1.58 -9.69 -39.95
N SER A 280 -1.60 -10.42 -38.83
CA SER A 280 -2.57 -11.51 -38.62
C SER A 280 -4.02 -11.02 -38.63
N MET A 281 -4.31 -9.87 -38.01
CA MET A 281 -5.65 -9.26 -38.03
C MET A 281 -6.05 -8.78 -39.43
N LEU A 282 -5.10 -8.27 -40.23
CA LEU A 282 -5.34 -7.88 -41.63
C LEU A 282 -5.48 -9.07 -42.58
N GLN A 283 -4.91 -10.23 -42.28
CA GLN A 283 -5.06 -11.44 -43.10
C GLN A 283 -6.44 -12.12 -42.95
N TYR A 284 -7.17 -11.85 -41.87
CA TYR A 284 -8.60 -12.21 -41.76
C TYR A 284 -9.52 -11.37 -42.66
N LYS A 285 -8.96 -10.52 -43.52
CA LYS A 285 -9.66 -9.62 -44.46
C LYS A 285 -9.90 -10.24 -45.84
N GLN A 286 -9.55 -11.52 -46.06
CA GLN A 286 -9.86 -12.28 -47.29
C GLN A 286 -10.79 -13.45 -46.99
#